data_AF-A0A8H6M9G8-F1
#
_entry.id   AF-A0A8H6M9G8-F1
#
_cell.length_a   1.000
_cell.length_b   1.000
_cell.length_c   1.000
_cell.angle_alpha   90.00
_cell.angle_beta   90.00
_cell.angle_gamma   90.00
#
_symmetry.space_group_name_H-M   'P 1'
#
loop_
_entity.id
_entity.type
_entity.pdbx_description
1 polymer ?
#
loop_
_entity_poly.entity_id
_entity_poly.type
_entity_poly.pdbx_seq_one_letter_code
_entity_poly.pdbx_strand_id
1 'polypeptide(L)'
;RQVIISQPNRRLLRSLIMTETRFRYFHLDRSGAFYTEYMDIHGEAATFVRLVVGLSSRNEADIGLDTNIQWEIEDGMKTRGTITTIDGDGKKIRYALEMDDPRFIQHTIRGRGTIHWYAKREDSDKRVVIKESWKADGRSSEKKLLERLSGANKIDGLAEILSYEDNIARTKDYRPDDFVCDDFVNCTLVRVTLECPGPSLRFFSTQIEAIGTVRDGIKVHSNLLIGRVLHRDVDIDNIMIVKNSKGLRGVIFNLDMALSGYAHERPPKPPEARSALRVYMSVALLRDPALSGMCAAVQDYLDDLEAFFYVLCKLLYGFRGVGNPVTCSSDVRTSILARW
;
A
#
# COMPACT_ATOMS: atom_id res chain seq x y z
N ARG A 1 -14.70 6.35 -1.47
CA ARG A 1 -13.96 5.16 -0.96
C ARG A 1 -14.14 3.93 -1.85
N GLN A 2 -15.37 3.41 -2.02
CA GLN A 2 -15.61 2.15 -2.75
C GLN A 2 -15.10 2.15 -4.19
N VAL A 3 -15.17 3.29 -4.88
CA VAL A 3 -14.63 3.44 -6.24
C VAL A 3 -13.13 3.14 -6.30
N ILE A 4 -12.34 3.69 -5.37
CA ILE A 4 -10.88 3.47 -5.31
C ILE A 4 -10.56 2.00 -5.01
N ILE A 5 -11.35 1.36 -4.15
CA ILE A 5 -11.19 -0.07 -3.83
C ILE A 5 -11.50 -0.95 -5.05
N SER A 6 -12.56 -0.63 -5.78
CA SER A 6 -13.02 -1.40 -6.94
C SER A 6 -12.18 -1.15 -8.19
N GLN A 7 -11.53 0.02 -8.27
CA GLN A 7 -10.70 0.47 -9.38
C GLN A 7 -9.30 0.83 -8.87
N PRO A 8 -8.47 -0.17 -8.50
CA PRO A 8 -7.18 0.08 -7.86
C PRO A 8 -6.17 0.82 -8.74
N ASN A 9 -6.32 0.81 -10.07
CA ASN A 9 -5.51 1.61 -11.00
C ASN A 9 -5.98 3.08 -11.12
N ARG A 10 -6.94 3.52 -10.30
CA ARG A 10 -7.44 4.89 -10.31
C ARG A 10 -6.57 5.81 -9.44
N ARG A 11 -6.00 6.84 -10.06
CA ARG A 11 -5.15 7.85 -9.42
C ARG A 11 -5.97 9.00 -8.82
N LEU A 12 -7.06 9.36 -9.48
CA LEU A 12 -7.98 10.43 -9.08
C LEU A 12 -9.43 10.08 -9.46
N LEU A 13 -10.37 10.72 -8.78
CA LEU A 13 -11.80 10.61 -9.06
C LEU A 13 -12.38 12.00 -9.25
N ARG A 14 -13.02 12.23 -10.40
CA ARG A 14 -13.79 13.42 -10.69
C ARG A 14 -15.27 13.05 -10.76
N SER A 15 -16.14 13.90 -10.25
CA SER A 15 -17.58 13.66 -10.22
C SER A 15 -18.37 14.97 -10.23
N LEU A 16 -19.64 14.89 -10.61
CA LEU A 16 -20.61 15.96 -10.47
C LEU A 16 -21.67 15.56 -9.45
N ILE A 17 -22.04 16.50 -8.59
CA ILE A 17 -23.30 16.45 -7.85
C ILE A 17 -24.22 17.48 -8.49
N MET A 18 -25.40 17.06 -8.95
CA MET A 18 -26.31 17.92 -9.71
C MET A 18 -27.76 17.81 -9.19
N THR A 19 -28.47 18.92 -9.35
CA THR A 19 -29.93 19.04 -9.23
C THR A 19 -30.49 19.44 -10.59
N GLU A 20 -31.79 19.75 -10.67
CA GLU A 20 -32.43 20.19 -11.91
C GLU A 20 -31.80 21.46 -12.50
N THR A 21 -31.33 22.38 -11.66
CA THR A 21 -30.84 23.71 -12.10
C THR A 21 -29.41 24.00 -11.69
N ARG A 22 -28.80 23.18 -10.83
CA ARG A 22 -27.45 23.46 -10.29
C ARG A 22 -26.54 22.25 -10.36
N PHE A 23 -25.25 22.49 -10.41
CA PHE A 23 -24.22 21.47 -10.33
C PHE A 23 -23.05 21.94 -9.48
N ARG A 24 -22.27 20.99 -8.96
CA ARG A 24 -20.94 21.25 -8.42
C ARG A 24 -19.99 20.14 -8.81
N TYR A 25 -18.75 20.53 -9.03
CA TYR A 25 -17.67 19.62 -9.38
C TYR A 25 -16.94 19.16 -8.13
N PHE A 26 -16.62 17.87 -8.08
CA PHE A 26 -15.76 17.26 -7.08
C PHE A 26 -14.56 16.62 -7.75
N HIS A 27 -13.41 16.80 -7.13
CA HIS A 27 -12.19 16.08 -7.44
C HIS A 27 -11.59 15.53 -6.16
N LEU A 28 -11.26 14.25 -6.20
CA LEU A 28 -10.64 13.54 -5.10
C LEU A 28 -9.37 12.87 -5.60
N ASP A 29 -8.27 13.12 -4.91
CA ASP A 29 -7.01 12.42 -5.10
C ASP A 29 -6.36 12.13 -3.74
N ARG A 30 -5.09 11.76 -3.75
CA ARG A 30 -4.35 11.37 -2.55
C ARG A 30 -3.93 12.54 -1.66
N SER A 31 -4.00 13.77 -2.17
CA SER A 31 -3.81 15.00 -1.39
C SER A 31 -5.09 15.50 -0.74
N GLY A 32 -6.26 14.97 -1.14
CA GLY A 32 -7.54 15.25 -0.53
C GLY A 32 -8.63 15.55 -1.55
N ALA A 33 -9.77 16.05 -1.06
CA ALA A 33 -10.86 16.50 -1.93
C ALA A 33 -10.72 18.01 -2.19
N PHE A 34 -11.06 18.44 -3.40
CA PHE A 34 -11.50 19.81 -3.66
C PHE A 34 -12.81 19.78 -4.42
N TYR A 35 -13.58 20.84 -4.26
CA TYR A 35 -14.85 20.97 -4.92
C TYR A 35 -15.12 22.44 -5.23
N THR A 36 -15.99 22.68 -6.19
CA THR A 36 -16.54 24.01 -6.44
C THR A 36 -17.73 24.29 -5.54
N GLU A 37 -18.11 25.56 -5.45
CA GLU A 37 -19.46 25.96 -5.08
C GLU A 37 -20.50 25.39 -6.06
N TYR A 38 -21.77 25.46 -5.68
CA TYR A 38 -22.87 25.17 -6.60
C TYR A 38 -22.99 26.28 -7.64
N MET A 39 -22.95 25.89 -8.91
CA MET A 39 -23.12 26.76 -10.07
C MET A 39 -24.47 26.48 -10.73
N ASP A 40 -25.07 27.51 -11.33
CA ASP A 40 -26.28 27.37 -12.13
C ASP A 40 -25.97 26.72 -13.48
N ILE A 41 -26.70 25.67 -13.85
CA ILE A 41 -26.46 24.92 -15.09
C ILE A 41 -26.69 25.81 -16.32
N HIS A 42 -27.69 26.69 -16.30
CA HIS A 42 -28.02 27.53 -17.45
C HIS A 42 -27.11 28.75 -17.54
N GLY A 43 -26.73 29.33 -16.41
CA GLY A 43 -25.75 30.40 -16.32
C GLY A 43 -24.34 29.96 -16.73
N GLU A 44 -23.95 28.73 -16.38
CA GLU A 44 -22.62 28.15 -16.65
C GLU A 44 -22.68 26.99 -17.66
N ALA A 45 -23.59 27.04 -18.63
CA ALA A 45 -23.90 25.92 -19.53
C ALA A 45 -22.66 25.40 -20.27
N ALA A 46 -21.79 26.29 -20.76
CA ALA A 46 -20.56 25.88 -21.43
C ALA A 46 -19.62 25.13 -20.48
N THR A 47 -19.49 25.58 -19.23
CA THR A 47 -18.70 24.90 -18.19
C THR A 47 -19.29 23.54 -17.86
N PHE A 48 -20.60 23.45 -17.69
CA PHE A 48 -21.30 22.20 -17.43
C PHE A 48 -21.07 21.17 -18.54
N VAL A 49 -21.27 21.55 -19.81
CA VAL A 49 -21.04 20.67 -20.97
C VAL A 49 -19.59 20.20 -21.03
N ARG A 50 -18.60 21.09 -20.80
CA ARG A 50 -17.18 20.70 -20.75
C ARG A 50 -16.91 19.65 -19.68
N LEU A 51 -17.51 19.78 -18.49
CA LEU A 51 -17.35 18.81 -17.41
C LEU A 51 -17.99 17.46 -17.75
N VAL A 52 -19.19 17.45 -18.33
CA VAL A 52 -19.86 16.20 -18.77
C VAL A 52 -19.03 15.49 -19.83
N VAL A 53 -18.53 16.21 -20.84
CA VAL A 53 -17.67 15.64 -21.88
C VAL A 53 -16.36 15.11 -21.29
N GLY A 54 -15.71 15.86 -20.39
CA GLY A 54 -14.47 15.44 -19.74
C GLY A 54 -14.65 14.18 -18.88
N LEU A 55 -15.75 14.09 -18.11
CA LEU A 55 -16.08 12.92 -17.30
C LEU A 55 -16.48 11.70 -18.14
N SER A 56 -16.89 11.92 -19.39
CA SER A 56 -17.25 10.88 -20.35
C SER A 56 -16.13 10.58 -21.35
N SER A 57 -14.90 11.07 -21.10
CA SER A 57 -13.77 10.85 -21.99
C SER A 57 -13.47 9.36 -22.14
N ARG A 58 -13.15 8.94 -23.37
CA ARG A 58 -12.67 7.59 -23.67
C ARG A 58 -11.18 7.42 -23.41
N ASN A 59 -10.47 8.52 -23.18
CA ASN A 59 -9.08 8.48 -22.75
C ASN A 59 -9.04 8.19 -21.25
N GLU A 60 -8.52 7.02 -20.91
CA GLU A 60 -8.38 6.54 -19.53
C GLU A 60 -7.65 7.53 -18.62
N ALA A 61 -6.64 8.24 -19.13
CA ALA A 61 -5.88 9.22 -18.37
C ALA A 61 -6.74 10.43 -17.95
N ASP A 62 -7.64 10.90 -18.82
CA ASP A 62 -8.51 12.07 -18.56
C ASP A 62 -9.48 11.79 -17.40
N ILE A 63 -9.96 10.55 -17.32
CA ILE A 63 -10.84 10.09 -16.26
C ILE A 63 -10.06 9.56 -15.05
N GLY A 64 -8.73 9.67 -15.03
CA GLY A 64 -7.91 9.41 -13.84
C GLY A 64 -7.44 7.97 -13.64
N LEU A 65 -7.42 7.14 -14.68
CA LEU A 65 -6.88 5.78 -14.65
C LEU A 65 -5.40 5.77 -15.04
N ASP A 66 -4.64 4.83 -14.47
CA ASP A 66 -3.27 4.52 -14.89
C ASP A 66 -3.28 3.69 -16.17
N THR A 67 -2.80 4.29 -17.27
CA THR A 67 -2.74 3.66 -18.59
C THR A 67 -1.68 2.56 -18.69
N ASN A 68 -0.77 2.43 -17.72
CA ASN A 68 0.17 1.32 -17.67
C ASN A 68 -0.46 0.04 -17.15
N ILE A 69 -1.67 0.11 -16.58
CA ILE A 69 -2.41 -1.06 -16.09
C ILE A 69 -3.60 -1.29 -17.00
N GLN A 70 -3.58 -2.41 -17.71
CA GLN A 70 -4.59 -2.78 -18.69
C GLN A 70 -5.30 -4.06 -18.28
N TRP A 71 -6.60 -4.14 -18.60
CA TRP A 71 -7.46 -5.26 -18.25
C TRP A 71 -8.04 -5.89 -19.51
N GLU A 72 -8.02 -7.21 -19.59
CA GLU A 72 -8.84 -7.96 -20.54
C GLU A 72 -10.18 -8.27 -19.85
N ILE A 73 -11.28 -7.98 -20.55
CA ILE A 73 -12.63 -8.10 -20.01
C ILE A 73 -13.41 -9.07 -20.92
N GLU A 74 -13.88 -10.17 -20.34
CA GLU A 74 -14.77 -11.14 -20.98
C GLU A 74 -16.04 -11.23 -20.14
N ASP A 75 -17.21 -11.16 -20.77
CA ASP A 75 -18.52 -11.18 -20.11
C ASP A 75 -18.67 -10.20 -18.93
N GLY A 76 -18.04 -9.02 -19.05
CA GLY A 76 -18.06 -7.98 -18.02
C GLY A 76 -17.16 -8.26 -16.81
N MET A 77 -16.39 -9.36 -16.82
CA MET A 77 -15.43 -9.73 -15.79
C MET A 77 -13.99 -9.53 -16.25
N LYS A 78 -13.12 -9.07 -15.34
CA LYS A 78 -11.69 -8.96 -15.59
C LYS A 78 -11.07 -10.35 -15.59
N THR A 79 -10.67 -10.87 -16.75
CA THR A 79 -10.09 -12.21 -16.89
C THR A 79 -8.57 -12.17 -16.85
N ARG A 80 -7.96 -11.12 -17.40
CA ARG A 80 -6.50 -10.89 -17.31
C ARG A 80 -6.21 -9.43 -17.01
N GLY A 81 -5.03 -9.19 -16.47
CA GLY A 81 -4.50 -7.85 -16.30
C GLY A 81 -3.02 -7.82 -16.59
N THR A 82 -2.53 -6.70 -17.09
CA THR A 82 -1.10 -6.47 -17.29
C THR A 82 -0.70 -5.13 -16.72
N ILE A 83 0.54 -5.04 -16.26
CA ILE A 83 1.16 -3.80 -15.82
C ILE A 83 2.48 -3.61 -16.56
N THR A 84 2.68 -2.42 -17.11
CA THR A 84 3.94 -2.02 -17.73
C THR A 84 4.72 -1.13 -16.78
N THR A 85 5.96 -1.53 -16.49
CA THR A 85 6.92 -0.75 -15.69
C THR A 85 8.21 -0.58 -16.49
N ILE A 86 9.25 -0.02 -15.88
CA ILE A 86 10.61 0.01 -16.45
C ILE A 86 11.53 -0.97 -15.73
N ASP A 87 12.64 -1.36 -16.35
CA ASP A 87 13.78 -1.98 -15.69
C ASP A 87 14.79 -0.96 -15.15
N GLY A 88 15.92 -1.45 -14.62
CA GLY A 88 17.02 -0.62 -14.12
C GLY A 88 17.65 0.28 -15.19
N ASP A 89 17.51 -0.06 -16.47
CA ASP A 89 18.03 0.72 -17.61
C ASP A 89 16.97 1.66 -18.21
N GLY A 90 15.76 1.69 -17.65
CA GLY A 90 14.65 2.52 -18.11
C GLY A 90 13.87 1.94 -19.29
N LYS A 91 14.14 0.70 -19.70
CA LYS A 91 13.40 0.03 -20.78
C LYS A 91 12.07 -0.49 -20.23
N LYS A 92 11.00 -0.34 -21.02
CA LYS A 92 9.67 -0.84 -20.67
C LYS A 92 9.66 -2.37 -20.59
N ILE A 93 9.12 -2.90 -19.49
CA ILE A 93 8.85 -4.32 -19.27
C ILE A 93 7.37 -4.50 -18.95
N ARG A 94 6.75 -5.52 -19.55
CA ARG A 94 5.36 -5.91 -19.30
C ARG A 94 5.31 -7.13 -18.39
N TYR A 95 4.41 -7.07 -17.41
CA TYR A 95 4.15 -8.14 -16.46
C TYR A 95 2.67 -8.54 -16.52
N ALA A 96 2.40 -9.84 -16.49
CA ALA A 96 1.07 -10.38 -16.32
C ALA A 96 0.69 -10.39 -14.83
N LEU A 97 -0.44 -9.77 -14.49
CA LEU A 97 -0.95 -9.70 -13.12
C LEU A 97 -1.48 -11.07 -12.68
N GLU A 98 -1.12 -11.48 -11.47
CA GLU A 98 -1.65 -12.69 -10.85
C GLU A 98 -3.03 -12.40 -10.24
N MET A 99 -4.07 -12.67 -11.02
CA MET A 99 -5.47 -12.31 -10.67
C MET A 99 -6.01 -13.05 -9.45
N ASP A 100 -5.50 -14.27 -9.21
CA ASP A 100 -5.89 -15.12 -8.08
C ASP A 100 -5.20 -14.73 -6.77
N ASP A 101 -4.11 -13.96 -6.83
CA ASP A 101 -3.38 -13.51 -5.64
C ASP A 101 -4.11 -12.29 -5.04
N PRO A 102 -4.56 -12.35 -3.79
CA PRO A 102 -5.24 -11.24 -3.14
C PRO A 102 -4.30 -10.04 -3.01
N ARG A 103 -4.53 -9.06 -3.88
CA ARG A 103 -3.86 -7.76 -3.87
C ARG A 103 -3.95 -7.10 -2.49
N PHE A 104 -2.81 -6.68 -1.97
CA PHE A 104 -2.79 -5.75 -0.84
C PHE A 104 -3.18 -4.36 -1.35
N ILE A 105 -4.27 -3.81 -0.82
CA ILE A 105 -4.75 -2.45 -1.14
C ILE A 105 -5.03 -1.73 0.17
N GLN A 106 -4.29 -0.66 0.43
CA GLN A 106 -4.60 0.21 1.54
C GLN A 106 -5.86 1.03 1.27
N HIS A 107 -6.87 0.88 2.12
CA HIS A 107 -8.19 1.49 1.91
C HIS A 107 -8.33 2.94 2.41
N THR A 108 -7.22 3.60 2.76
CA THR A 108 -7.22 5.02 3.08
C THR A 108 -7.49 5.82 1.80
N ILE A 109 -8.24 6.92 1.92
CA ILE A 109 -8.54 7.79 0.77
C ILE A 109 -7.34 8.73 0.55
N ARG A 110 -6.94 9.46 1.60
CA ARG A 110 -5.80 10.38 1.62
C ARG A 110 -4.53 9.68 2.12
N GLY A 111 -3.37 10.17 1.69
CA GLY A 111 -2.06 9.67 2.09
C GLY A 111 -1.50 8.62 1.11
N ARG A 112 -0.64 7.73 1.61
CA ARG A 112 0.16 6.81 0.80
C ARG A 112 -0.64 5.92 -0.13
N GLY A 113 -1.73 5.34 0.37
CA GLY A 113 -2.63 4.54 -0.44
C GLY A 113 -1.92 3.38 -1.14
N THR A 114 -1.00 2.71 -0.44
CA THR A 114 -0.11 1.69 -0.98
C THR A 114 -0.88 0.53 -1.61
N ILE A 115 -0.44 0.09 -2.79
CA ILE A 115 -0.98 -1.06 -3.53
C ILE A 115 0.17 -1.99 -3.88
N HIS A 116 -0.01 -3.30 -3.64
CA HIS A 116 0.91 -4.33 -4.13
C HIS A 116 0.25 -5.11 -5.27
N TRP A 117 0.93 -5.14 -6.41
CA TRP A 117 0.57 -5.91 -7.58
C TRP A 117 1.51 -7.12 -7.69
N TYR A 118 1.00 -8.31 -7.38
CA TYR A 118 1.71 -9.55 -7.67
C TYR A 118 1.63 -9.84 -9.17
N ALA A 119 2.78 -10.09 -9.79
CA ALA A 119 2.85 -10.25 -11.24
C ALA A 119 3.97 -11.21 -11.65
N LYS A 120 3.85 -11.79 -12.83
CA LYS A 120 4.89 -12.57 -13.50
C LYS A 120 5.38 -11.82 -14.71
N ARG A 121 6.68 -11.89 -14.97
CA ARG A 121 7.25 -11.36 -16.21
C ARG A 121 6.74 -12.21 -17.38
N GLU A 122 6.38 -11.60 -18.51
CA GLU A 122 5.81 -12.37 -19.64
C GLU A 122 6.83 -13.29 -20.33
N ASP A 123 8.12 -12.97 -20.21
CA ASP A 123 9.24 -13.69 -20.85
C ASP A 123 9.96 -14.69 -19.94
N SER A 124 9.56 -14.81 -18.66
CA SER A 124 10.23 -15.67 -17.68
C SER A 124 9.35 -15.99 -16.47
N ASP A 125 9.63 -17.10 -15.77
CA ASP A 125 8.91 -17.48 -14.56
C ASP A 125 9.21 -16.62 -13.32
N LYS A 126 9.88 -15.48 -13.51
CA LYS A 126 10.20 -14.56 -12.41
C LYS A 126 8.93 -13.85 -11.92
N ARG A 127 8.55 -14.14 -10.67
CA ARG A 127 7.52 -13.40 -9.94
C ARG A 127 8.09 -12.12 -9.34
N VAL A 128 7.32 -11.06 -9.42
CA VAL A 128 7.65 -9.74 -8.86
C VAL A 128 6.48 -9.21 -8.05
N VAL A 129 6.80 -8.30 -7.12
CA VAL A 129 5.81 -7.44 -6.49
C VAL A 129 6.05 -6.03 -7.00
N ILE A 130 5.08 -5.47 -7.71
CA ILE A 130 5.10 -4.08 -8.14
C ILE A 130 4.30 -3.29 -7.13
N LYS A 131 4.99 -2.44 -6.40
CA LYS A 131 4.43 -1.64 -5.33
C LYS A 131 4.22 -0.21 -5.80
N GLU A 132 3.04 0.32 -5.56
CA GLU A 132 2.70 1.71 -5.83
C GLU A 132 2.36 2.43 -4.54
N SER A 133 2.91 3.63 -4.34
CA SER A 133 2.58 4.47 -3.19
C SER A 133 2.70 5.95 -3.51
N TRP A 134 1.91 6.76 -2.82
CA TRP A 134 1.93 8.22 -2.94
C TRP A 134 2.83 8.81 -1.86
N LYS A 135 3.85 9.53 -2.31
CA LYS A 135 4.85 10.18 -1.47
C LYS A 135 4.55 11.67 -1.37
N ALA A 136 4.16 12.14 -0.19
CA ALA A 136 4.05 13.57 0.10
C ALA A 136 5.42 14.28 -0.06
N ASP A 137 5.40 15.51 -0.54
CA ASP A 137 6.61 16.34 -0.67
C ASP A 137 7.33 16.49 0.68
N GLY A 138 8.67 16.53 0.64
CA GLY A 138 9.52 16.56 1.83
C GLY A 138 9.84 15.19 2.46
N ARG A 139 9.28 14.09 1.95
CA ARG A 139 9.57 12.74 2.47
C ARG A 139 10.80 12.06 1.87
N SER A 140 11.44 11.23 2.70
CA SER A 140 12.44 10.25 2.26
C SER A 140 11.77 9.13 1.45
N SER A 141 12.39 8.74 0.34
CA SER A 141 11.89 7.64 -0.51
C SER A 141 12.34 6.27 0.02
N GLU A 142 11.44 5.27 -0.01
CA GLU A 142 11.75 3.85 0.30
C GLU A 142 12.98 3.36 -0.46
N LYS A 143 13.16 3.79 -1.72
CA LYS A 143 14.35 3.51 -2.53
C LYS A 143 15.66 3.79 -1.80
N LYS A 144 15.79 4.96 -1.16
CA LYS A 144 17.04 5.35 -0.47
C LYS A 144 17.34 4.39 0.67
N LEU A 145 16.31 3.89 1.34
CA LEU A 145 16.46 2.92 2.41
C LEU A 145 16.89 1.56 1.85
N LEU A 146 16.18 1.06 0.85
CA LEU A 146 16.50 -0.22 0.23
C LEU A 146 17.90 -0.21 -0.44
N GLU A 147 18.28 0.88 -1.12
CA GLU A 147 19.63 1.07 -1.68
C GLU A 147 20.70 1.06 -0.57
N ARG A 148 20.46 1.75 0.55
CA ARG A 148 21.35 1.71 1.71
C ARG A 148 21.51 0.30 2.28
N LEU A 149 20.45 -0.51 2.24
CA LEU A 149 20.41 -1.90 2.71
C LEU A 149 20.71 -2.90 1.60
N SER A 150 21.36 -2.47 0.51
CA SER A 150 21.79 -3.31 -0.60
C SER A 150 23.32 -3.40 -0.67
N GLY A 151 23.84 -4.21 -1.59
CA GLY A 151 25.28 -4.36 -1.81
C GLY A 151 26.03 -4.86 -0.56
N ALA A 152 27.05 -4.11 -0.14
CA ALA A 152 27.88 -4.47 1.03
C ALA A 152 27.12 -4.43 2.36
N ASN A 153 25.98 -3.72 2.42
CA ASN A 153 25.12 -3.63 3.61
C ASN A 153 23.87 -4.51 3.47
N LYS A 154 23.85 -5.47 2.53
CA LYS A 154 22.70 -6.32 2.27
C LYS A 154 22.32 -7.09 3.52
N ILE A 155 21.10 -6.86 4.01
CA ILE A 155 20.50 -7.67 5.06
C ILE A 155 19.89 -8.91 4.40
N ASP A 156 20.37 -10.08 4.79
CA ASP A 156 19.77 -11.35 4.39
C ASP A 156 18.29 -11.36 4.79
N GLY A 157 17.42 -11.59 3.80
CA GLY A 157 15.97 -11.58 3.99
C GLY A 157 15.28 -10.26 3.66
N LEU A 158 15.91 -9.35 2.92
CA LEU A 158 15.20 -8.24 2.26
C LEU A 158 14.99 -8.52 0.77
N ALA A 159 13.86 -8.08 0.25
CA ALA A 159 13.55 -8.17 -1.18
C ALA A 159 14.48 -7.27 -2.00
N GLU A 160 14.91 -7.76 -3.16
CA GLU A 160 15.79 -7.03 -4.07
C GLU A 160 14.98 -6.06 -4.94
N ILE A 161 15.46 -4.82 -5.07
CA ILE A 161 14.88 -3.86 -6.02
C ILE A 161 15.33 -4.23 -7.43
N LEU A 162 14.36 -4.42 -8.31
CA LEU A 162 14.58 -4.60 -9.75
C LEU A 162 14.50 -3.27 -10.49
N SER A 163 13.57 -2.40 -10.10
CA SER A 163 13.46 -1.05 -10.68
C SER A 163 12.72 -0.07 -9.76
N TYR A 164 12.89 1.23 -10.04
CA TYR A 164 12.22 2.31 -9.33
C TYR A 164 11.83 3.43 -10.29
N GLU A 165 10.58 3.85 -10.19
CA GLU A 165 9.97 4.94 -10.96
C GLU A 165 9.48 6.01 -9.98
N ASP A 166 9.98 7.25 -10.14
CA ASP A 166 9.48 8.42 -9.42
C ASP A 166 8.70 9.32 -10.37
N ASN A 167 7.93 10.26 -9.82
CA ASN A 167 7.23 11.28 -10.61
C ASN A 167 6.30 10.71 -11.70
N ILE A 168 5.72 9.53 -11.47
CA ILE A 168 4.76 8.92 -12.41
C ILE A 168 3.50 9.79 -12.56
N ALA A 169 3.10 10.42 -11.46
CA ALA A 169 1.99 11.36 -11.36
C ALA A 169 2.22 12.29 -10.17
N ARG A 170 1.73 13.52 -10.23
CA ARG A 170 1.77 14.46 -9.10
C ARG A 170 0.38 15.04 -8.89
N THR A 171 -0.09 15.08 -7.65
CA THR A 171 -1.44 15.58 -7.36
C THR A 171 -1.60 17.06 -7.69
N LYS A 172 -0.52 17.86 -7.60
CA LYS A 172 -0.53 19.27 -8.03
C LYS A 172 -0.85 19.44 -9.52
N ASP A 173 -0.46 18.50 -10.38
CA ASP A 173 -0.73 18.55 -11.82
C ASP A 173 -2.22 18.35 -12.12
N TYR A 174 -3.01 17.93 -11.12
CA TYR A 174 -4.45 17.77 -11.23
C TYR A 174 -5.24 18.94 -10.63
N ARG A 175 -4.55 19.97 -10.14
CA ARG A 175 -5.13 21.18 -9.56
C ARG A 175 -4.94 22.37 -10.53
N PRO A 176 -5.78 23.40 -10.44
CA PRO A 176 -5.50 24.69 -11.09
C PRO A 176 -4.15 25.26 -10.64
N ASP A 177 -3.48 26.03 -11.51
CA ASP A 177 -2.16 26.61 -11.22
C ASP A 177 -2.19 27.58 -10.02
N ASP A 178 -3.33 28.23 -9.80
CA ASP A 178 -3.61 29.17 -8.70
C ASP A 178 -4.25 28.49 -7.48
N PHE A 179 -4.26 27.15 -7.42
CA PHE A 179 -4.86 26.42 -6.31
C PHE A 179 -4.05 26.61 -5.01
N VAL A 180 -4.63 27.35 -4.06
CA VAL A 180 -4.08 27.56 -2.73
C VAL A 180 -5.05 26.99 -1.68
N CYS A 181 -4.53 26.10 -0.84
CA CYS A 181 -5.25 25.55 0.30
C CYS A 181 -4.22 25.16 1.36
N ASP A 182 -4.36 25.65 2.59
CA ASP A 182 -3.39 25.44 3.67
C ASP A 182 -3.18 23.95 3.99
N ASP A 183 -4.23 23.15 3.80
CA ASP A 183 -4.19 21.70 4.04
C ASP A 183 -3.64 20.90 2.85
N PHE A 184 -3.36 21.53 1.70
CA PHE A 184 -2.86 20.84 0.52
C PHE A 184 -1.38 20.51 0.64
N VAL A 185 -1.06 19.23 0.47
CA VAL A 185 0.32 18.75 0.37
C VAL A 185 0.43 17.98 -0.94
N ASN A 186 1.27 18.45 -1.85
CA ASN A 186 1.53 17.74 -3.11
C ASN A 186 2.07 16.33 -2.80
N CYS A 187 1.57 15.35 -3.55
CA CYS A 187 1.97 13.97 -3.45
C CYS A 187 2.37 13.46 -4.84
N THR A 188 3.46 12.72 -4.87
CA THR A 188 4.02 12.12 -6.08
C THR A 188 3.83 10.61 -6.04
N LEU A 189 3.27 10.03 -7.10
CA LEU A 189 3.17 8.59 -7.27
C LEU A 189 4.55 8.01 -7.59
N VAL A 190 4.93 7.01 -6.80
CA VAL A 190 6.16 6.24 -6.92
C VAL A 190 5.78 4.79 -7.17
N ARG A 191 6.57 4.09 -7.99
CA ARG A 191 6.46 2.65 -8.21
C ARG A 191 7.80 1.98 -7.99
N VAL A 192 7.79 0.88 -7.23
CA VAL A 192 8.97 0.06 -6.94
C VAL A 192 8.69 -1.36 -7.40
N THR A 193 9.52 -1.90 -8.29
CA THR A 193 9.44 -3.30 -8.69
C THR A 193 10.44 -4.09 -7.84
N LEU A 194 9.94 -5.05 -7.09
CA LEU A 194 10.71 -5.89 -6.17
C LEU A 194 10.65 -7.35 -6.63
N GLU A 195 11.74 -8.09 -6.43
CA GLU A 195 11.68 -9.55 -6.51
C GLU A 195 10.69 -10.08 -5.47
N CYS A 196 9.76 -10.95 -5.88
CA CYS A 196 8.77 -11.53 -4.99
C CYS A 196 9.38 -12.69 -4.19
N PRO A 197 9.55 -12.58 -2.86
CA PRO A 197 10.16 -13.67 -2.08
C PRO A 197 9.28 -14.93 -2.03
N GLY A 198 7.96 -14.74 -2.10
CA GLY A 198 6.96 -15.79 -2.03
C GLY A 198 5.61 -15.22 -1.60
N PRO A 199 4.63 -16.05 -1.22
CA PRO A 199 3.34 -15.58 -0.74
C PRO A 199 3.46 -15.00 0.68
N SER A 200 2.49 -14.16 1.07
CA SER A 200 2.33 -13.73 2.46
C SER A 200 2.14 -14.94 3.39
N LEU A 201 2.57 -14.77 4.65
CA LEU A 201 2.31 -15.69 5.76
C LEU A 201 0.82 -16.05 5.90
N ARG A 202 -0.10 -15.22 5.42
CA ARG A 202 -1.54 -15.51 5.40
C ARG A 202 -1.89 -16.80 4.61
N PHE A 203 -1.05 -17.22 3.67
CA PHE A 203 -1.23 -18.40 2.82
C PHE A 203 -0.38 -19.60 3.23
N PHE A 204 0.01 -19.67 4.50
CA PHE A 204 0.78 -20.80 5.01
C PHE A 204 0.09 -22.15 4.74
N SER A 205 0.90 -23.14 4.36
CA SER A 205 0.50 -24.50 3.99
C SER A 205 0.75 -25.51 5.11
N THR A 206 1.52 -25.17 6.15
CA THR A 206 1.64 -26.01 7.35
C THR A 206 1.88 -25.17 8.61
N GLN A 207 1.60 -25.72 9.79
CA GLN A 207 1.94 -25.06 11.06
C GLN A 207 3.44 -24.83 11.22
N ILE A 208 4.26 -25.79 10.77
CA ILE A 208 5.72 -25.71 10.80
C ILE A 208 6.24 -24.59 9.88
N GLU A 209 5.59 -24.39 8.72
CA GLU A 209 5.87 -23.29 7.83
C GLU A 209 5.48 -21.96 8.47
N ALA A 210 4.29 -21.86 9.06
CA ALA A 210 3.83 -20.63 9.71
C ALA A 210 4.77 -20.19 10.86
N ILE A 211 5.06 -21.09 11.81
CA ILE A 211 5.93 -20.79 12.96
C ILE A 211 7.36 -20.52 12.49
N GLY A 212 7.86 -21.31 11.54
CA GLY A 212 9.20 -21.11 10.96
C GLY A 212 9.33 -19.75 10.27
N THR A 213 8.28 -19.33 9.55
CA THR A 213 8.21 -18.04 8.86
C THR A 213 8.22 -16.88 9.85
N VAL A 214 7.42 -16.95 10.92
CA VAL A 214 7.42 -15.92 11.98
C VAL A 214 8.79 -15.85 12.68
N ARG A 215 9.36 -17.00 13.05
CA ARG A 215 10.68 -17.07 13.69
C ARG A 215 11.75 -16.40 12.84
N ASP A 216 11.81 -16.73 11.56
CA ASP A 216 12.80 -16.20 10.64
C ASP A 216 12.53 -14.72 10.31
N GLY A 217 11.25 -14.31 10.26
CA GLY A 217 10.85 -12.91 10.21
C GLY A 217 11.41 -12.11 11.39
N ILE A 218 11.26 -12.57 12.63
CA ILE A 218 11.85 -11.93 13.82
C ILE A 218 13.37 -11.85 13.71
N LYS A 219 14.03 -12.87 13.16
CA LYS A 219 15.48 -12.84 12.91
C LYS A 219 15.86 -11.74 11.90
N VAL A 220 15.11 -11.59 10.82
CA VAL A 220 15.31 -10.50 9.84
C VAL A 220 15.03 -9.14 10.49
N HIS A 221 13.99 -9.02 11.32
CA HIS A 221 13.72 -7.81 12.12
C HIS A 221 14.91 -7.44 13.00
N SER A 222 15.49 -8.41 13.72
CA SER A 222 16.69 -8.18 14.52
C SER A 222 17.86 -7.67 13.68
N ASN A 223 18.04 -8.16 12.45
CA ASN A 223 19.07 -7.66 11.55
C ASN A 223 18.79 -6.22 11.08
N LEU A 224 17.52 -5.86 10.85
CA LEU A 224 17.13 -4.47 10.57
C LEU A 224 17.53 -3.54 11.72
N LEU A 225 17.31 -3.96 12.97
CA LEU A 225 17.70 -3.19 14.15
C LEU A 225 19.22 -2.97 14.24
N ILE A 226 20.02 -4.00 13.94
CA ILE A 226 21.49 -3.88 13.85
C ILE A 226 21.87 -2.85 12.78
N GLY A 227 21.16 -2.86 11.65
CA GLY A 227 21.28 -1.85 10.59
C GLY A 227 20.69 -0.47 10.92
N ARG A 228 20.22 -0.26 12.16
CA ARG A 228 19.52 0.95 12.63
C ARG A 228 18.29 1.29 11.80
N VAL A 229 17.46 0.28 11.58
CA VAL A 229 16.18 0.36 10.87
C VAL A 229 15.07 -0.22 11.73
N LEU A 230 14.04 0.58 12.02
CA LEU A 230 12.79 0.15 12.63
C LEU A 230 11.77 -0.13 11.52
N HIS A 231 11.01 -1.22 11.61
CA HIS A 231 10.08 -1.61 10.55
C HIS A 231 8.78 -0.80 10.59
N ARG A 232 8.17 -0.68 11.77
CA ARG A 232 6.97 0.13 12.09
C ARG A 232 5.64 -0.30 11.47
N ASP A 233 5.65 -1.31 10.60
CA ASP A 233 4.45 -1.82 9.90
C ASP A 233 4.44 -3.35 9.83
N VAL A 234 4.77 -4.01 10.96
CA VAL A 234 4.74 -5.49 11.02
C VAL A 234 3.28 -5.96 11.06
N ASP A 235 2.91 -6.80 10.09
CA ASP A 235 1.62 -7.49 10.03
C ASP A 235 1.77 -8.84 9.31
N ILE A 236 0.68 -9.62 9.23
CA ILE A 236 0.70 -10.96 8.60
C ILE A 236 0.92 -10.90 7.08
N ASP A 237 0.60 -9.77 6.44
CA ASP A 237 0.72 -9.59 4.99
C ASP A 237 2.14 -9.14 4.60
N ASN A 238 2.87 -8.48 5.50
CA ASN A 238 4.25 -8.02 5.32
C ASN A 238 5.31 -9.05 5.76
N ILE A 239 4.91 -10.20 6.31
CA ILE A 239 5.81 -11.33 6.56
C ILE A 239 5.62 -12.34 5.42
N MET A 240 6.68 -12.62 4.67
CA MET A 240 6.61 -13.44 3.46
C MET A 240 7.22 -14.82 3.70
N ILE A 241 6.54 -15.85 3.20
CA ILE A 241 7.03 -17.23 3.21
C ILE A 241 8.08 -17.36 2.12
N VAL A 242 9.25 -17.88 2.47
CA VAL A 242 10.33 -18.15 1.51
C VAL A 242 10.79 -19.59 1.60
N LYS A 243 11.30 -20.11 0.48
CA LYS A 243 12.04 -21.36 0.44
C LYS A 243 13.38 -21.04 -0.19
N ASN A 244 14.38 -20.70 0.63
CA ASN A 244 15.70 -20.39 0.13
C ASN A 244 16.72 -21.48 0.46
N SER A 245 17.81 -21.50 -0.32
CA SER A 245 18.93 -22.45 -0.18
C SER A 245 19.65 -22.35 1.17
N LYS A 246 19.50 -21.21 1.87
CA LYS A 246 20.06 -20.96 3.21
C LYS A 246 19.17 -21.48 4.35
N GLY A 247 18.03 -22.09 4.04
CA GLY A 247 17.11 -22.65 5.02
C GLY A 247 16.24 -21.63 5.77
N LEU A 248 16.22 -20.36 5.34
CA LEU A 248 15.22 -19.41 5.82
C LEU A 248 13.85 -19.80 5.27
N ARG A 249 12.86 -19.68 6.15
CA ARG A 249 11.44 -19.93 5.88
C ARG A 249 10.62 -18.65 5.82
N GLY A 250 11.13 -17.55 6.37
CA GLY A 250 10.45 -16.27 6.40
C GLY A 250 11.37 -15.08 6.22
N VAL A 251 10.80 -14.02 5.63
CA VAL A 251 11.44 -12.72 5.44
C VAL A 251 10.45 -11.60 5.75
N ILE A 252 10.97 -10.39 5.93
CA ILE A 252 10.14 -9.18 6.10
C ILE A 252 10.11 -8.41 4.79
N PHE A 253 8.94 -7.93 4.45
CA PHE A 253 8.66 -7.13 3.26
C PHE A 253 8.05 -5.79 3.65
N ASN A 254 8.03 -4.83 2.71
CA ASN A 254 7.40 -3.51 2.83
C ASN A 254 8.04 -2.56 3.88
N LEU A 255 9.04 -1.79 3.44
CA LEU A 255 9.74 -0.81 4.29
C LEU A 255 9.20 0.63 4.15
N ASP A 256 7.96 0.82 3.68
CA ASP A 256 7.40 2.17 3.47
C ASP A 256 7.31 3.01 4.74
N MET A 257 7.06 2.37 5.88
CA MET A 257 6.97 3.04 7.19
C MET A 257 8.27 3.01 7.96
N ALA A 258 9.29 2.36 7.41
CA ALA A 258 10.50 2.10 8.15
C ALA A 258 11.23 3.40 8.48
N LEU A 259 11.74 3.48 9.70
CA LEU A 259 12.61 4.57 10.11
C LEU A 259 14.04 4.08 10.09
N SER A 260 14.92 4.89 9.50
CA SER A 260 16.31 4.55 9.32
C SER A 260 17.23 5.66 9.78
N GLY A 261 18.39 5.29 10.35
CA GLY A 261 19.44 6.25 10.69
C GLY A 261 19.13 7.10 11.93
N TYR A 262 18.28 6.60 12.83
CA TYR A 262 18.07 7.24 14.12
C TYR A 262 19.29 7.02 15.04
N ALA A 263 19.63 8.04 15.83
CA ALA A 263 20.63 7.93 16.89
C ALA A 263 20.06 7.10 18.06
N HIS A 264 20.87 6.79 19.08
CA HIS A 264 20.39 6.11 20.31
C HIS A 264 19.34 6.93 21.10
N GLU A 265 18.98 8.12 20.64
CA GLU A 265 17.87 8.92 21.15
C GLU A 265 16.50 8.34 20.75
N ARG A 266 15.44 8.76 21.45
CA ARG A 266 14.07 8.32 21.17
C ARG A 266 13.74 8.52 19.68
N PRO A 267 13.17 7.52 18.99
CA PRO A 267 12.80 7.64 17.59
C PRO A 267 11.85 8.84 17.37
N PRO A 268 12.01 9.61 16.27
CA PRO A 268 11.05 10.64 15.94
C PRO A 268 9.65 10.05 15.68
N LYS A 269 8.63 10.87 15.96
CA LYS A 269 7.24 10.57 15.62
C LYS A 269 7.10 10.32 14.11
N PRO A 270 6.26 9.38 13.69
CA PRO A 270 5.96 9.19 12.28
C PRO A 270 5.37 10.46 11.65
N PRO A 271 5.71 10.78 10.39
CA PRO A 271 5.26 11.99 9.71
C PRO A 271 3.79 11.99 9.26
N GLU A 272 3.02 10.90 9.45
CA GLU A 272 1.58 10.84 9.14
C GLU A 272 0.82 9.98 10.15
N ALA A 273 -0.49 10.21 10.19
CA ALA A 273 -1.45 9.34 10.84
C ALA A 273 -1.29 7.88 10.37
N ARG A 274 -1.37 6.97 11.35
CA ARG A 274 -1.02 5.56 11.16
C ARG A 274 -1.93 4.88 10.16
N SER A 275 -1.30 4.05 9.34
CA SER A 275 -1.96 3.19 8.36
C SER A 275 -1.86 1.71 8.73
N ALA A 276 -1.07 1.39 9.76
CA ALA A 276 -0.97 0.04 10.33
C ALA A 276 -2.36 -0.44 10.78
N LEU A 277 -2.66 -1.71 10.52
CA LEU A 277 -3.93 -2.29 10.94
C LEU A 277 -4.01 -2.25 12.47
N ARG A 278 -5.09 -1.67 13.02
CA ARG A 278 -5.22 -1.43 14.47
C ARG A 278 -4.99 -2.68 15.33
N VAL A 279 -5.27 -3.86 14.77
CA VAL A 279 -5.12 -5.16 15.44
C VAL A 279 -3.66 -5.58 15.67
N TYR A 280 -2.70 -4.98 14.98
CA TYR A 280 -1.27 -5.25 15.14
C TYR A 280 -0.54 -4.10 15.87
N MET A 281 -1.25 -3.05 16.29
CA MET A 281 -0.64 -1.96 17.05
C MET A 281 -0.44 -2.36 18.51
N SER A 282 0.69 -1.93 19.07
CA SER A 282 1.00 -2.14 20.49
C SER A 282 -0.02 -1.46 21.42
N VAL A 283 -0.16 -1.96 22.65
CA VAL A 283 -1.04 -1.34 23.66
C VAL A 283 -0.58 0.08 23.98
N ALA A 284 0.74 0.30 24.06
CA ALA A 284 1.30 1.63 24.28
C ALA A 284 0.88 2.60 23.18
N LEU A 285 0.92 2.11 21.93
CA LEU A 285 0.43 2.86 20.79
C LEU A 285 -1.05 3.16 20.89
N LEU A 286 -1.89 2.14 21.14
CA LEU A 286 -3.35 2.24 21.19
C LEU A 286 -3.88 3.15 22.30
N ARG A 287 -3.12 3.29 23.40
CA ARG A 287 -3.47 4.14 24.54
C ARG A 287 -2.99 5.58 24.39
N ASP A 288 -2.18 5.91 23.38
CA ASP A 288 -1.69 7.26 23.20
C ASP A 288 -2.88 8.20 22.88
N PRO A 289 -3.15 9.23 23.71
CA PRO A 289 -4.20 10.22 23.43
C PRO A 289 -4.03 10.89 22.06
N ALA A 290 -2.81 10.98 21.53
CA ALA A 290 -2.52 11.51 20.21
C ALA A 290 -3.13 10.69 19.06
N LEU A 291 -3.45 9.40 19.28
CA LEU A 291 -4.19 8.59 18.31
C LEU A 291 -5.63 9.09 18.06
N SER A 292 -6.19 9.89 18.98
CA SER A 292 -7.48 10.55 18.78
C SER A 292 -7.40 11.77 17.84
N GLY A 293 -6.18 12.19 17.47
CA GLY A 293 -5.91 13.25 16.49
C GLY A 293 -5.06 12.76 15.30
N MET A 294 -4.60 13.70 14.46
CA MET A 294 -3.76 13.41 13.29
C MET A 294 -2.28 13.09 13.63
N CYS A 295 -1.91 13.03 14.92
CA CYS A 295 -0.52 12.85 15.38
C CYS A 295 -0.21 11.38 15.67
N ALA A 296 0.89 10.87 15.12
CA ALA A 296 1.35 9.51 15.41
C ALA A 296 2.23 9.46 16.68
N ALA A 297 2.05 8.44 17.52
CA ALA A 297 2.92 8.21 18.66
C ALA A 297 4.31 7.74 18.22
N VAL A 298 5.30 7.94 19.09
CA VAL A 298 6.65 7.40 18.93
C VAL A 298 6.57 5.87 18.90
N GLN A 299 7.32 5.26 17.99
CA GLN A 299 7.44 3.81 17.84
C GLN A 299 8.90 3.40 17.94
N ASP A 300 9.16 2.35 18.72
CA ASP A 300 10.44 1.67 18.78
C ASP A 300 10.33 0.18 18.39
N TYR A 301 11.38 -0.59 18.64
CA TYR A 301 11.45 -1.99 18.23
C TYR A 301 10.56 -2.92 19.06
N LEU A 302 10.18 -2.52 20.28
CA LEU A 302 9.28 -3.31 21.14
C LEU A 302 7.87 -3.28 20.56
N ASP A 303 7.46 -2.18 19.92
CA ASP A 303 6.18 -2.10 19.22
C ASP A 303 6.11 -3.09 18.05
N ASP A 304 7.20 -3.23 17.29
CA ASP A 304 7.31 -4.24 16.23
C ASP A 304 7.27 -5.67 16.78
N LEU A 305 7.92 -5.94 17.93
CA LEU A 305 7.88 -7.24 18.59
C LEU A 305 6.49 -7.57 19.15
N GLU A 306 5.77 -6.59 19.67
CA GLU A 306 4.37 -6.75 20.09
C GLU A 306 3.47 -7.05 18.88
N ALA A 307 3.73 -6.43 17.72
CA ALA A 307 3.05 -6.76 16.47
C ALA A 307 3.31 -8.21 16.03
N PHE A 308 4.54 -8.73 16.16
CA PHE A 308 4.83 -10.17 15.93
C PHE A 308 4.04 -11.07 16.88
N PHE A 309 3.88 -10.69 18.14
CA PHE A 309 3.01 -11.41 19.07
C PHE A 309 1.56 -11.42 18.59
N TYR A 310 1.03 -10.29 18.12
CA TYR A 310 -0.32 -10.23 17.54
C TYR A 310 -0.46 -11.03 16.24
N VAL A 311 0.58 -11.13 15.42
CA VAL A 311 0.61 -12.05 14.26
C VAL A 311 0.50 -13.50 14.74
N LEU A 312 1.23 -13.90 15.78
CA LEU A 312 1.11 -15.24 16.35
C LEU A 312 -0.31 -15.51 16.88
N CYS A 313 -0.89 -14.56 17.62
CA CYS A 313 -2.29 -14.65 18.07
C CYS A 313 -3.26 -14.77 16.88
N LYS A 314 -3.03 -14.02 15.80
CA LYS A 314 -3.83 -14.10 14.58
C LYS A 314 -3.72 -15.48 13.94
N LEU A 315 -2.54 -16.09 13.90
CA LEU A 315 -2.36 -17.45 13.38
C LEU A 315 -3.10 -18.49 14.24
N LEU A 316 -3.02 -18.36 15.57
CA LEU A 316 -3.63 -19.31 16.51
C LEU A 316 -5.16 -19.27 16.50
N TYR A 317 -5.74 -18.08 16.36
CA TYR A 317 -7.17 -17.89 16.59
C TYR A 317 -7.94 -17.34 15.39
N GLY A 318 -7.23 -16.77 14.42
CA GLY A 318 -7.80 -16.22 13.21
C GLY A 318 -7.95 -17.23 12.08
N PHE A 319 -7.52 -18.48 12.27
CA PHE A 319 -7.56 -19.54 11.28
C PHE A 319 -8.18 -20.82 11.86
N ARG A 320 -9.01 -21.50 11.06
CA ARG A 320 -9.65 -22.79 11.41
C ARG A 320 -8.74 -24.00 11.14
N GLY A 321 -7.59 -23.75 10.53
CA GLY A 321 -6.65 -24.73 10.04
C GLY A 321 -5.65 -24.05 9.11
N VAL A 322 -4.86 -24.86 8.42
CA VAL A 322 -3.86 -24.37 7.47
C VAL A 322 -4.50 -23.43 6.43
N GLY A 323 -4.02 -22.18 6.34
CA GLY A 323 -4.39 -21.22 5.29
C GLY A 323 -5.86 -20.79 5.24
N ASN A 324 -6.69 -21.23 6.19
CA ASN A 324 -8.15 -21.02 6.17
C ASN A 324 -8.59 -20.00 7.24
N PRO A 325 -8.70 -18.70 6.90
CA PRO A 325 -9.09 -17.67 7.85
C PRO A 325 -10.55 -17.85 8.33
N VAL A 326 -10.82 -17.48 9.58
CA VAL A 326 -12.17 -17.43 10.14
C VAL A 326 -12.92 -16.23 9.53
N THR A 327 -14.04 -16.48 8.84
CA THR A 327 -14.77 -15.46 8.06
C THR A 327 -16.12 -15.01 8.64
N CYS A 328 -16.68 -15.68 9.66
CA CYS A 328 -18.02 -15.36 10.20
C CYS A 328 -18.03 -14.89 11.66
N SER A 329 -18.94 -13.96 12.00
CA SER A 329 -19.09 -13.44 13.37
C SER A 329 -19.62 -14.47 14.37
N SER A 330 -20.38 -15.46 13.90
CA SER A 330 -20.81 -16.61 14.71
C SER A 330 -19.61 -17.44 15.20
N ASP A 331 -18.56 -17.50 14.39
CA ASP A 331 -17.38 -18.33 14.66
C ASP A 331 -16.46 -17.66 15.67
N VAL A 332 -16.37 -16.32 15.61
CA VAL A 332 -15.65 -15.53 16.61
C VAL A 332 -16.28 -15.73 17.98
N ARG A 333 -17.63 -15.70 18.09
CA ARG A 333 -18.37 -15.92 19.35
C ARG A 333 -18.07 -17.26 20.03
N THR A 334 -17.72 -18.28 19.25
CA THR A 334 -17.33 -19.61 19.76
C THR A 334 -15.81 -19.81 19.90
N SER A 335 -15.01 -18.89 19.37
CA SER A 335 -13.54 -18.95 19.45
C SER A 335 -13.04 -18.42 20.79
N ILE A 336 -11.79 -18.75 21.16
CA ILE A 336 -11.16 -18.20 22.36
C ILE A 336 -11.14 -16.65 22.34
N LEU A 337 -11.10 -16.04 21.15
CA LEU A 337 -11.08 -14.58 20.97
C LEU A 337 -12.37 -13.88 21.40
N ALA A 338 -13.51 -14.57 21.51
CA ALA A 338 -14.71 -13.95 22.06
C ALA A 338 -14.77 -13.96 23.59
N ARG A 339 -13.88 -14.72 24.24
CA ARG A 339 -13.74 -14.76 25.70
C ARG A 339 -12.66 -13.81 26.23
N TRP A 340 -11.80 -13.33 25.33
CA TRP A 340 -10.87 -12.23 25.56
C TRP A 340 -11.56 -10.91 25.22
#